data_AF-A0A7S1WB24-F1
#
_entry.id   AF-A0A7S1WB24-F1
#
_cell.length_a   1.000
_cell.length_b   1.000
_cell.length_c   1.000
_cell.angle_alpha   90.00
_cell.angle_beta   90.00
_cell.angle_gamma   90.00
#
_symmetry.space_group_name_H-M   'P 1'
#
loop_
_entity.id
_entity.type
_entity.pdbx_description
1 polymer ?
#
loop_
_entity_poly.entity_id
_entity_poly.type
_entity_poly.pdbx_seq_one_letter_code
_entity_poly.pdbx_strand_id
1 'polypeptide(L)'
;TPQDGTLALDNTKAGMAGVDRAHVERVINEMSKGSGFYQNEQRKAKARAERLAKAKEKLAAFDAGRVSKLPLQRRCDAIVSEAQTRVGASLGTYIHLDMDAFFAAVEEL
;
A
#
# COMPACT_ATOMS: atom_id res chain seq x y z
N THR A 1 -6.49 -4.18 -1.81
CA THR A 1 -7.15 -3.41 -2.90
C THR A 1 -8.13 -4.32 -3.60
N PRO A 2 -9.37 -3.88 -3.85
CA PRO A 2 -10.36 -4.68 -4.53
C PRO A 2 -9.87 -5.02 -5.95
N GLN A 3 -9.99 -6.28 -6.33
CA GLN A 3 -9.48 -6.80 -7.59
C GLN A 3 -10.35 -6.35 -8.79
N ASP A 4 -11.56 -5.84 -8.53
CA ASP A 4 -12.61 -5.65 -9.54
C ASP A 4 -12.92 -4.17 -9.87
N GLY A 5 -12.05 -3.24 -9.48
CA GLY A 5 -12.25 -1.80 -9.78
C GLY A 5 -13.30 -1.10 -8.92
N THR A 6 -13.86 -1.80 -7.93
CA THR A 6 -14.64 -1.26 -6.82
C THR A 6 -13.83 -0.22 -6.06
N LEU A 7 -14.45 0.88 -5.64
CA LEU A 7 -13.83 1.82 -4.71
C LEU A 7 -13.82 1.20 -3.31
N ALA A 8 -12.66 1.17 -2.68
CA ALA A 8 -12.49 0.63 -1.33
C ALA A 8 -12.26 1.74 -0.32
N LEU A 9 -12.83 1.56 0.87
CA LEU A 9 -12.54 2.40 2.01
C LEU A 9 -11.15 2.03 2.55
N ASP A 10 -10.32 3.05 2.77
CA ASP A 10 -9.12 2.92 3.56
C ASP A 10 -9.42 3.32 5.01
N ASN A 11 -9.60 2.32 5.87
CA ASN A 11 -9.87 2.49 7.29
C ASN A 11 -8.61 2.31 8.17
N THR A 12 -7.42 2.41 7.57
CA THR A 12 -6.15 2.29 8.32
C THR A 12 -5.77 3.57 9.08
N LYS A 13 -6.50 4.67 8.86
CA LYS A 13 -6.34 5.93 9.59
C LYS A 13 -6.80 5.82 11.04
N ALA A 14 -6.22 6.65 11.90
CA ALA A 14 -6.63 6.78 13.30
C ALA A 14 -8.14 7.09 13.42
N GLY A 15 -8.79 6.51 14.43
CA GLY A 15 -10.23 6.70 14.68
C GLY A 15 -11.18 5.88 13.78
N MET A 16 -10.69 5.13 12.78
CA MET A 16 -11.54 4.41 11.81
C MET A 16 -11.76 2.92 12.11
N ALA A 17 -11.26 2.41 13.25
CA ALA A 17 -11.24 0.97 13.55
C ALA A 17 -12.63 0.33 13.68
N GLY A 18 -13.63 1.08 14.15
CA GLY A 18 -15.00 0.58 14.39
C GLY A 18 -15.96 0.73 13.21
N VAL A 19 -15.50 1.23 12.06
CA VAL A 19 -16.37 1.52 10.91
C VAL A 19 -16.80 0.23 10.21
N ASP A 20 -18.10 0.09 9.92
CA ASP A 20 -18.61 -0.95 9.01
C ASP A 20 -18.15 -0.63 7.59
N ARG A 21 -16.98 -1.18 7.26
CA ARG A 21 -16.34 -1.05 5.97
C ARG A 21 -17.23 -1.50 4.82
N ALA A 22 -17.95 -2.62 4.97
CA ALA A 22 -18.73 -3.21 3.89
C ALA A 22 -19.93 -2.32 3.55
N HIS A 23 -20.58 -1.74 4.55
CA HIS A 23 -21.65 -0.77 4.34
C HIS A 23 -21.14 0.49 3.63
N VAL A 24 -20.07 1.10 4.15
CA VAL A 24 -19.53 2.35 3.58
C VAL A 24 -19.03 2.14 2.15
N GLU A 25 -18.32 1.04 1.88
CA GLU A 25 -17.89 0.70 0.52
C GLU A 25 -19.08 0.56 -0.44
N ARG A 26 -20.17 -0.09 -0.01
CA ARG A 26 -21.38 -0.21 -0.82
C ARG A 26 -21.93 1.16 -1.21
N VAL A 27 -22.10 2.05 -0.23
CA VAL A 27 -22.58 3.42 -0.44
C VAL A 27 -21.67 4.19 -1.39
N ILE A 28 -20.35 4.17 -1.17
CA ILE A 28 -19.38 4.85 -2.05
C ILE A 28 -19.52 4.37 -3.50
N ASN A 29 -19.62 3.06 -3.70
CA ASN A 29 -19.72 2.48 -5.04
C ASN A 29 -21.04 2.80 -5.72
N GLU A 30 -22.16 2.71 -5.00
CA GLU A 30 -23.48 3.10 -5.52
C GLU A 30 -23.47 4.56 -5.97
N MET A 31 -22.92 5.46 -5.16
CA MET A 31 -22.88 6.89 -5.46
C MET A 31 -21.87 7.27 -6.55
N SER A 32 -20.80 6.50 -6.72
CA SER A 32 -19.73 6.82 -7.68
C SER A 32 -19.93 6.20 -9.06
N LYS A 33 -20.78 5.17 -9.19
CA LYS A 33 -21.02 4.44 -10.45
C LYS A 33 -21.39 5.38 -11.59
N GLY A 34 -20.80 5.12 -12.76
CA GLY A 34 -21.04 5.91 -13.97
C GLY A 34 -20.24 7.21 -14.07
N SER A 35 -19.63 7.69 -12.97
CA SER A 35 -18.76 8.87 -13.02
C SER A 35 -17.48 8.61 -13.83
N GLY A 36 -16.92 9.68 -14.41
CA GLY A 36 -15.61 9.61 -15.09
C GLY A 36 -14.48 9.17 -14.15
N PHE A 37 -14.56 9.54 -12.87
CA PHE A 37 -13.64 9.07 -11.83
C PHE A 37 -13.72 7.55 -11.65
N TYR A 38 -14.93 7.00 -11.54
CA TYR A 38 -15.15 5.57 -11.37
C TYR A 38 -14.63 4.75 -12.56
N GLN A 39 -14.84 5.23 -13.79
CA GLN A 39 -14.28 4.59 -15.00
C GLN A 39 -12.74 4.62 -14.99
N ASN A 40 -12.14 5.73 -14.56
CA ASN A 40 -10.69 5.84 -14.44
C ASN A 40 -10.12 4.89 -13.37
N GLU A 41 -10.78 4.75 -12.21
CA GLU A 41 -10.35 3.81 -11.18
C GLU A 41 -10.46 2.36 -11.61
N GLN A 42 -11.49 2.00 -12.39
CA GLN A 42 -11.56 0.68 -13.03
C GLN A 42 -10.39 0.44 -14.00
N ARG A 43 -10.06 1.43 -14.85
CA ARG A 43 -8.90 1.34 -15.76
C ARG A 43 -7.60 1.14 -14.98
N LYS A 44 -7.39 1.89 -13.89
CA LYS A 44 -6.21 1.71 -13.02
C LYS A 44 -6.21 0.35 -12.34
N ALA A 45 -7.36 -0.15 -11.90
CA ALA A 45 -7.48 -1.47 -11.29
C ALA A 45 -7.06 -2.58 -12.26
N LYS A 46 -7.51 -2.53 -13.52
CA LYS A 46 -7.06 -3.44 -14.58
C LYS A 46 -5.54 -3.40 -14.77
N ALA A 47 -4.96 -2.20 -14.87
CA ALA A 47 -3.51 -2.05 -15.00
C ALA A 47 -2.74 -2.61 -13.80
N ARG A 48 -3.27 -2.47 -12.57
CA ARG A 48 -2.68 -3.09 -11.36
C ARG A 48 -2.76 -4.61 -11.42
N ALA A 49 -3.90 -5.17 -11.85
CA ALA A 49 -4.09 -6.61 -11.99
C ALA A 49 -3.09 -7.22 -13.01
N GLU A 50 -2.90 -6.56 -14.15
CA GLU A 50 -1.92 -6.96 -15.16
C GLU A 50 -0.48 -6.93 -14.61
N ARG A 51 -0.11 -5.90 -13.85
CA ARG A 51 1.21 -5.83 -13.19
C ARG A 51 1.39 -6.94 -12.15
N LEU A 52 0.34 -7.25 -11.38
CA LEU A 52 0.37 -8.32 -10.39
C LEU A 52 0.54 -9.69 -11.06
N ALA A 53 -0.16 -9.94 -12.17
CA ALA A 53 -0.01 -11.17 -12.95
C ALA A 53 1.45 -11.36 -13.41
N LYS A 54 2.05 -10.32 -14.01
CA LYS A 54 3.46 -10.33 -14.41
C LYS A 54 4.43 -10.55 -13.24
N ALA A 55 4.12 -9.99 -12.06
CA ALA A 55 4.93 -10.21 -10.87
C ALA A 55 4.84 -11.67 -10.39
N LYS A 56 3.64 -12.27 -10.42
CA LYS A 56 3.43 -13.69 -10.09
C LYS A 56 4.15 -14.63 -11.05
N GLU A 57 4.17 -14.33 -12.35
CA GLU A 57 4.95 -15.10 -13.33
C GLU A 57 6.45 -15.08 -13.03
N LYS A 58 7.00 -13.90 -12.70
CA LYS A 58 8.41 -13.77 -12.29
C LYS A 58 8.71 -14.54 -11.01
N LEU A 59 7.79 -14.49 -10.03
CA LEU A 59 7.90 -15.25 -8.79
C LEU A 59 7.93 -16.77 -9.08
N ALA A 60 7.01 -17.27 -9.90
CA ALA A 60 6.97 -18.68 -10.27
C ALA A 60 8.27 -19.12 -10.99
N ALA A 61 8.83 -18.28 -11.87
CA ALA A 61 10.10 -18.55 -12.52
C ALA A 61 11.28 -18.59 -11.52
N PHE A 62 11.29 -17.69 -10.54
CA PHE A 62 12.27 -17.68 -9.46
C PHE A 62 12.17 -18.92 -8.58
N ASP A 63 10.95 -19.32 -8.21
CA ASP A 63 10.70 -20.50 -7.37
C ASP A 63 11.08 -21.80 -8.08
N ALA A 64 10.79 -21.90 -9.38
CA ALA A 64 11.19 -23.02 -10.24
C ALA A 64 12.72 -23.14 -10.48
N GLY A 65 13.55 -22.32 -9.82
CA GLY A 65 15.00 -22.41 -9.91
C GLY A 65 15.58 -21.94 -11.24
N ARG A 66 14.78 -21.25 -12.08
CA ARG A 66 15.24 -20.68 -13.36
C ARG A 66 16.16 -19.47 -13.18
N VAL A 67 16.38 -19.06 -11.93
CA VAL A 67 17.25 -17.96 -11.52
C VAL A 67 18.18 -18.44 -10.41
N SER A 68 19.47 -18.11 -10.52
CA SER A 68 20.46 -18.44 -9.48
C SER A 68 20.19 -17.64 -8.21
N LYS A 69 19.77 -18.31 -7.13
CA LYS A 69 19.36 -17.69 -5.86
C LYS A 69 20.55 -17.20 -5.01
N LEU A 70 21.67 -17.92 -5.06
CA LEU A 70 22.85 -17.63 -4.23
C LEU A 70 23.48 -16.24 -4.47
N PRO A 71 23.73 -15.78 -5.71
CA PRO A 71 24.28 -14.44 -5.93
C PRO A 71 23.30 -13.32 -5.53
N LEU A 72 21.98 -13.55 -5.69
CA LEU A 72 20.95 -12.62 -5.22
C LEU A 72 20.94 -12.51 -3.70
N GLN A 73 20.98 -13.65 -3.02
CA GLN A 73 21.05 -13.71 -1.55
C GLN A 73 22.27 -12.96 -1.03
N ARG A 74 23.47 -13.25 -1.56
CA ARG A 74 24.71 -12.55 -1.15
C ARG A 74 24.61 -11.04 -1.32
N ARG A 75 23.99 -10.59 -2.41
CA ARG A 75 23.78 -9.16 -2.66
C ARG A 75 22.81 -8.54 -1.65
N CYS A 76 21.70 -9.22 -1.35
CA CYS A 76 20.74 -8.77 -0.33
C CYS A 76 21.41 -8.70 1.05
N ASP A 77 22.16 -9.73 1.43
CA ASP A 77 22.86 -9.79 2.72
C ASP A 77 23.87 -8.66 2.85
N ALA A 78 24.62 -8.34 1.80
CA ALA A 78 25.55 -7.22 1.78
C ALA A 78 24.85 -5.86 2.01
N ILE A 79 23.72 -5.63 1.34
CA ILE A 79 22.92 -4.39 1.49
C ILE A 79 22.38 -4.28 2.93
N VAL A 80 21.86 -5.38 3.48
CA VAL A 80 21.33 -5.41 4.85
C VAL A 80 22.45 -5.14 5.85
N SER A 81 23.61 -5.78 5.69
CA SER A 81 24.77 -5.59 6.55
C SER A 81 25.28 -4.14 6.53
N GLU A 82 25.34 -3.51 5.36
CA GLU A 82 25.71 -2.11 5.22
C GLU A 82 24.73 -1.18 5.95
N ALA A 83 23.42 -1.41 5.78
CA ALA A 83 22.38 -0.64 6.46
C ALA A 83 22.46 -0.77 7.99
N GLN A 84 22.67 -1.99 8.50
CA GLN A 84 22.82 -2.23 9.93
C GLN A 84 24.06 -1.55 10.52
N THR A 85 25.16 -1.55 9.78
CA THR A 85 26.40 -0.88 10.19
C THR A 85 26.19 0.63 10.31
N ARG A 86 25.44 1.23 9.37
CA ARG A 86 25.07 2.66 9.43
C ARG A 86 24.15 3.00 10.59
N VAL A 87 23.15 2.18 10.87
CA VAL A 87 22.19 2.40 11.97
C VAL A 87 22.85 2.22 13.35
N GLY A 88 23.88 1.38 13.45
CA GLY A 88 24.69 1.22 14.67
C GLY A 88 25.49 2.47 15.07
N ALA A 89 25.58 3.49 14.20
CA ALA A 89 26.20 4.77 14.49
C ALA A 89 25.14 5.80 14.92
N SER A 90 24.91 5.91 16.24
CA SER A 90 24.13 6.99 16.88
C SER A 90 22.66 7.13 16.43
N LEU A 91 21.76 6.45 17.15
CA LEU A 91 20.35 6.84 17.18
C LEU A 91 20.20 8.11 18.02
N GLY A 92 19.86 9.23 17.40
CA GLY A 92 19.47 10.45 18.12
C GLY A 92 18.06 10.34 18.72
N THR A 93 17.65 11.35 19.47
CA THR A 93 16.25 11.49 19.91
C THR A 93 15.42 12.07 18.76
N TYR A 94 14.43 11.32 18.29
CA TYR A 94 13.49 11.78 17.27
C TYR A 94 12.12 11.99 17.90
N ILE A 95 11.54 13.16 17.68
CA ILE A 95 10.19 13.50 18.13
C ILE A 95 9.34 13.65 16.87
N HIS A 96 8.29 12.84 16.76
CA HIS A 96 7.28 12.96 15.72
C HIS A 96 6.05 13.66 16.33
N LEU A 97 5.69 14.81 15.77
CA LEU A 97 4.50 15.55 16.14
C LEU A 97 3.50 15.45 14.99
N ASP A 98 2.30 14.95 15.29
CA ASP A 98 1.18 14.87 14.36
C ASP A 98 -0.04 15.50 15.05
N MET A 99 -0.71 16.43 14.37
CA MET A 99 -1.82 17.20 14.94
C MET A 99 -3.15 16.50 14.64
N ASP A 100 -3.94 16.24 15.68
CA ASP A 100 -5.23 15.55 15.55
C ASP A 100 -6.19 16.35 14.66
N ALA A 101 -6.61 15.75 13.54
CA ALA A 101 -7.59 16.30 12.60
C ALA A 101 -7.37 17.79 12.26
N PHE A 102 -6.10 18.21 12.09
CA PHE A 102 -5.67 19.61 12.12
C PHE A 102 -6.63 20.64 11.51
N PHE A 103 -7.01 20.50 10.24
CA PHE A 103 -7.89 21.49 9.59
C PHE A 103 -9.31 21.51 10.18
N ALA A 104 -9.87 20.37 10.57
CA ALA A 104 -11.18 20.36 11.22
C ALA A 104 -11.11 20.98 12.61
N ALA A 105 -10.06 20.68 13.38
CA ALA A 105 -9.87 21.22 14.72
C ALA A 105 -9.69 22.75 14.73
N VAL A 106 -9.08 23.33 13.69
CA VAL A 106 -8.95 24.78 13.53
C VAL A 106 -10.30 25.45 13.26
N GLU A 107 -11.15 24.82 12.44
CA GLU A 107 -12.45 25.37 12.05
C GLU A 107 -13.56 25.15 13.11
N GLU A 108 -13.33 24.27 14.10
CA GLU A 108 -14.24 24.03 15.22
C GLU A 108 -14.09 25.05 16.38
N LEU A 109 -13.02 25.87 16.38
CA LEU A 109 -12.70 26.88 17.39
C LEU A 109 -13.29 28.27 17.05
#